data_AF-A0A4U1L061-F1
#
_entry.id   AF-A0A4U1L061-F1
#
_cell.length_a   1.000
_cell.length_b   1.000
_cell.length_c   1.000
_cell.angle_alpha   90.00
_cell.angle_beta   90.00
_cell.angle_gamma   90.00
#
_symmetry.space_group_name_H-M   'P 1'
#
loop_
_entity.id
_entity.type
_entity.pdbx_description
1 polymer ?
#
loop_
_entity_poly.entity_id
_entity_poly.type
_entity_poly.pdbx_seq_one_letter_code
_entity_poly.pdbx_strand_id
1 'polypeptide(L)'
;MVRSRALSPQARTVLAVLHDAAGGWSHGYELARIAGVKSGTLYPLLIRLEAQGHLEAQWQEPAEPGRPPRHAYRLTASGLRLARDNPPAPAPSPVGARAKAAT
;
A
#
# COMPACT_ATOMS: atom_id res chain seq x y z
N MET A 1 19.83 11.64 -17.70
CA MET A 1 18.60 10.97 -18.20
C MET A 1 18.11 10.03 -17.10
N VAL A 2 17.15 10.46 -16.27
CA VAL A 2 16.61 9.63 -15.20
C VAL A 2 15.81 8.52 -15.86
N ARG A 3 16.24 7.25 -15.73
CA ARG A 3 15.45 6.13 -16.22
C ARG A 3 14.22 5.99 -15.33
N SER A 4 13.07 6.44 -15.82
CA SER A 4 11.77 6.14 -15.23
C SER A 4 11.50 4.65 -15.37
N ARG A 5 11.88 3.87 -14.35
CA ARG A 5 11.48 2.47 -14.27
C ARG A 5 10.00 2.42 -13.94
N ALA A 6 9.27 1.55 -14.63
CA ALA A 6 7.88 1.26 -14.29
C ALA A 6 7.75 0.81 -12.82
N LEU A 7 6.65 1.17 -12.16
CA LEU A 7 6.33 0.72 -10.82
C LEU A 7 6.27 -0.82 -10.78
N SER A 8 6.93 -1.41 -9.77
CA SER A 8 6.88 -2.86 -9.56
C SER A 8 5.47 -3.32 -9.19
N PRO A 9 5.13 -4.61 -9.40
CA PRO A 9 3.83 -5.14 -9.00
C PRO A 9 3.49 -4.87 -7.53
N GLN A 10 4.47 -5.05 -6.63
CA GLN A 10 4.30 -4.79 -5.20
C GLN A 10 4.00 -3.31 -4.92
N ALA A 11 4.63 -2.39 -5.68
CA ALA A 11 4.38 -0.97 -5.52
C ALA A 11 2.97 -0.59 -5.96
N ARG A 12 2.47 -1.18 -7.05
CA ARG A 12 1.09 -0.98 -7.50
C ARG A 12 0.09 -1.52 -6.49
N THR A 13 0.33 -2.68 -5.90
CA THR A 13 -0.51 -3.23 -4.83
C THR A 13 -0.56 -2.31 -3.61
N VAL A 14 0.61 -1.81 -3.15
CA VAL A 14 0.66 -0.89 -2.00
C VAL A 14 -0.08 0.42 -2.28
N LEU A 15 0.06 0.98 -3.48
CA LEU A 15 -0.68 2.17 -3.91
C LEU A 15 -2.19 1.92 -3.96
N ALA A 16 -2.63 0.74 -4.41
CA ALA A 16 -4.04 0.36 -4.42
C ALA A 16 -4.63 0.28 -3.01
N VAL A 17 -3.94 -0.39 -2.08
CA VAL A 17 -4.39 -0.49 -0.68
C VAL A 17 -4.51 0.90 -0.04
N LEU A 18 -3.56 1.79 -0.29
CA LEU A 18 -3.61 3.18 0.19
C LEU A 18 -4.72 4.00 -0.49
N HIS A 19 -5.06 3.68 -1.74
CA HIS A 19 -6.15 4.32 -2.47
C HIS A 19 -7.52 3.93 -1.87
N ASP A 20 -7.69 2.66 -1.55
CA ASP A 20 -8.92 2.11 -0.95
C ASP A 20 -9.19 2.68 0.45
N ALA A 21 -8.16 3.16 1.15
CA ALA A 21 -8.30 3.88 2.42
C ALA A 21 -8.97 5.28 2.28
N ALA A 22 -9.36 5.70 1.07
CA ALA A 22 -10.17 6.89 0.79
C ALA A 22 -9.62 8.20 1.39
N GLY A 23 -8.29 8.34 1.45
CA GLY A 23 -7.62 9.51 2.03
C GLY A 23 -7.40 9.44 3.54
N GLY A 24 -7.82 8.35 4.19
CA GLY A 24 -7.49 8.02 5.56
C GLY A 24 -6.01 7.68 5.75
N TRP A 25 -5.60 7.68 7.01
CA TRP A 25 -4.24 7.30 7.41
C TRP A 25 -4.12 5.78 7.52
N SER A 26 -3.02 5.23 6.99
CA SER A 26 -2.72 3.80 7.05
C SER A 26 -1.38 3.53 7.72
N HIS A 27 -1.32 2.55 8.62
CA HIS A 27 -0.10 2.18 9.32
C HIS A 27 0.77 1.23 8.50
N GLY A 28 2.10 1.44 8.49
CA GLY A 28 3.03 0.63 7.69
C GLY A 28 2.92 -0.88 7.94
N TYR A 29 2.76 -1.31 9.19
CA TYR A 29 2.59 -2.73 9.51
C TYR A 29 1.32 -3.34 8.89
N GLU A 30 0.21 -2.62 8.93
CA GLU A 30 -1.05 -3.05 8.35
C GLU A 30 -1.00 -3.06 6.82
N LEU A 31 -0.37 -2.04 6.22
CA LEU A 31 -0.10 -1.99 4.79
C LEU A 31 0.69 -3.21 4.30
N ALA A 32 1.74 -3.62 5.03
CA ALA A 32 2.51 -4.83 4.71
C ALA A 32 1.62 -6.08 4.69
N ARG A 33 0.72 -6.20 5.67
CA ARG A 33 -0.19 -7.34 5.80
C ARG A 33 -1.23 -7.37 4.70
N ILE A 34 -1.93 -6.26 4.45
CA ILE A 34 -2.99 -6.19 3.44
C ILE A 34 -2.42 -6.35 2.04
N ALA A 35 -1.28 -5.69 1.74
CA ALA A 35 -0.66 -5.78 0.42
C ALA A 35 0.13 -7.09 0.20
N GLY A 36 0.31 -7.92 1.23
CA GLY A 36 1.14 -9.13 1.15
C GLY A 36 2.62 -8.84 0.86
N VAL A 37 3.12 -7.68 1.28
CA VAL A 37 4.49 -7.20 1.00
C VAL A 37 5.34 -7.30 2.26
N LYS A 38 6.55 -7.87 2.13
CA LYS A 38 7.50 -7.96 3.25
C LYS A 38 7.95 -6.56 3.69
N SER A 39 8.16 -6.37 4.99
CA SER A 39 8.62 -5.10 5.58
C SER A 39 9.89 -4.55 4.92
N GLY A 40 10.87 -5.40 4.61
CA GLY A 40 12.11 -5.01 3.93
C GLY A 40 11.92 -4.48 2.50
N THR A 41 10.75 -4.72 1.90
CA THR A 41 10.37 -4.14 0.61
C THR A 41 9.44 -2.94 0.80
N LEU A 42 8.52 -3.02 1.76
CA LEU A 42 7.54 -1.97 2.02
C LEU A 42 8.20 -0.66 2.47
N TYR A 43 9.02 -0.67 3.52
CA TYR A 43 9.51 0.58 4.09
C TYR A 43 10.41 1.37 3.13
N PRO A 44 11.36 0.75 2.40
CA PRO A 44 12.11 1.47 1.37
C PRO A 44 11.24 1.98 0.21
N LEU A 45 10.08 1.36 -0.04
CA LEU A 45 9.11 1.88 -1.01
C LEU A 45 8.39 3.12 -0.45
N LEU A 46 7.87 3.04 0.78
CA LEU A 46 7.16 4.16 1.41
C LEU A 46 8.05 5.41 1.51
N ILE A 47 9.30 5.25 1.95
CA ILE A 47 10.29 6.34 2.03
C ILE A 47 10.50 6.99 0.65
N ARG A 48 10.60 6.20 -0.42
CA ARG A 48 10.78 6.75 -1.78
C ARG A 48 9.54 7.48 -2.27
N LEU A 49 8.34 6.94 -2.02
CA LEU A 49 7.09 7.59 -2.41
C LEU A 49 6.86 8.89 -1.65
N GLU A 50 7.20 8.94 -0.36
CA GLU A 50 7.19 10.16 0.45
C GLU A 50 8.19 11.19 -0.09
N ALA A 51 9.44 10.80 -0.34
CA ALA A 51 10.46 11.68 -0.90
C ALA A 51 10.09 12.23 -2.29
N GLN A 52 9.25 11.50 -3.04
CA GLN A 52 8.70 11.92 -4.34
C GLN A 52 7.41 12.76 -4.21
N GLY A 53 6.92 13.02 -3.00
CA GLY A 53 5.72 13.79 -2.74
C GLY A 53 4.41 13.05 -3.06
N HIS A 54 4.45 11.72 -3.16
CA HIS A 54 3.26 10.88 -3.37
C HIS A 54 2.58 10.46 -2.07
N LEU A 55 3.32 10.48 -0.96
CA LEU A 55 2.80 10.21 0.37
C LEU A 55 3.03 11.40 1.29
N GLU A 56 2.12 11.58 2.23
CA GLU A 56 2.42 12.22 3.50
C GLU A 56 2.67 11.14 4.54
N ALA A 57 3.62 11.39 5.44
CA ALA A 57 3.87 10.55 6.59
C ALA A 57 3.82 11.38 7.87
N GLN A 58 3.24 10.81 8.93
CA GLN A 58 3.27 11.41 10.25
C GLN A 58 3.40 10.35 11.33
N TRP A 59 4.00 10.73 12.45
CA TRP A 59 3.89 9.96 13.68
C TRP A 59 2.50 10.18 14.28
N GLN A 60 1.80 9.10 14.59
CA GLN A 60 0.55 9.14 15.33
C GLN A 60 0.75 8.57 16.72
N GLU A 61 0.11 9.23 17.69
CA GLU A 61 0.01 8.70 19.04
C GLU A 61 -0.73 7.36 19.03
N PRO A 62 -0.34 6.44 19.91
CA PRO A 62 -1.03 5.17 20.02
C PRO A 62 -2.47 5.38 20.52
N ALA A 63 -3.40 4.60 20.00
CA ALA A 63 -4.77 4.55 20.54
C ALA A 63 -4.83 4.01 21.98
N GLU A 64 -3.84 3.18 22.37
CA GLU A 64 -3.72 2.61 23.71
C GLU A 64 -2.50 3.18 24.45
N PRO A 65 -2.65 3.62 25.71
CA PRO A 65 -1.53 4.03 26.55
C PRO A 65 -0.47 2.92 26.67
N GLY A 66 0.81 3.29 26.60
CA GLY A 66 1.94 2.37 26.76
C GLY A 66 2.43 1.67 25.48
N ARG A 67 1.87 2.00 24.31
CA ARG A 67 2.43 1.59 23.01
C ARG A 67 3.33 2.68 22.45
N PRO A 68 4.34 2.36 21.64
CA PRO A 68 5.12 3.38 20.94
C PRO A 68 4.26 4.07 19.86
N PRO A 69 4.52 5.36 19.56
CA PRO A 69 3.98 6.03 18.38
C PRO A 69 4.24 5.23 17.12
N ARG A 70 3.37 5.37 16.12
CA ARG A 70 3.48 4.64 14.84
C ARG A 70 3.46 5.61 13.67
N HIS A 71 4.31 5.35 12.68
CA HIS A 71 4.20 6.04 11.40
C HIS A 71 2.93 5.63 10.67
N ALA A 72 2.18 6.64 10.25
CA ALA A 72 1.03 6.51 9.39
C ALA A 72 1.28 7.26 8.08
N TYR A 73 0.72 6.74 7.00
CA TYR A 73 0.91 7.22 5.64
C TYR A 73 -0.45 7.49 5.00
N ARG A 74 -0.53 8.52 4.16
CA ARG A 74 -1.69 8.76 3.28
C ARG A 74 -1.23 9.22 1.92
N LEU A 75 -2.04 8.97 0.88
CA LEU A 75 -1.75 9.48 -0.46
C LEU A 75 -1.95 11.00 -0.51
N THR A 76 -1.02 11.70 -1.14
CA THR A 76 -1.25 13.08 -1.59
C THR A 76 -2.12 13.07 -2.84
N ALA A 77 -2.53 14.26 -3.32
CA ALA A 77 -3.19 14.38 -4.61
C ALA A 77 -2.38 13.80 -5.79
N SER A 78 -1.03 13.89 -5.73
CA SER A 78 -0.17 13.29 -6.76
C SER A 78 -0.10 11.77 -6.62
N GLY A 79 -0.06 11.24 -5.39
CA GLY A 79 -0.10 9.80 -5.12
C GLY A 79 -1.42 9.15 -5.52
N LEU A 80 -2.54 9.85 -5.35
CA LEU A 80 -3.85 9.41 -5.84
C LEU A 80 -3.89 9.25 -7.36
N ARG A 81 -3.30 10.20 -8.10
CA ARG A 81 -3.18 10.08 -9.56
C ARG A 81 -2.27 8.91 -9.94
N LEU A 82 -1.11 8.81 -9.28
CA LEU A 82 -0.16 7.73 -9.52
C LEU A 82 -0.80 6.34 -9.33
N ALA A 83 -1.60 6.16 -8.26
CA ALA A 83 -2.30 4.92 -7.97
C ALA A 83 -3.33 4.58 -9.07
N ARG A 84 -4.12 5.56 -9.51
CA ARG A 84 -5.13 5.40 -10.58
C ARG A 84 -4.50 5.03 -11.92
N ASP A 85 -3.37 5.65 -12.26
CA ASP A 85 -2.66 5.41 -13.51
C ASP A 85 -1.90 4.07 -13.52
N ASN A 86 -1.70 3.46 -12.34
CA ASN A 86 -0.93 2.24 -12.18
C ASN A 86 -1.70 1.21 -11.34
N PRO A 87 -2.87 0.73 -11.83
CA PRO A 87 -3.64 -0.26 -11.12
C PRO A 87 -2.80 -1.53 -10.88
N PRO A 88 -3.06 -2.26 -9.78
CA PRO A 88 -2.45 -3.56 -9.58
C PRO A 88 -2.82 -4.45 -10.77
N ALA A 89 -1.94 -5.40 -11.11
CA ALA A 89 -2.31 -6.41 -12.11
C ALA A 89 -3.63 -7.06 -11.66
N PRO A 90 -4.59 -7.29 -12.57
CA PRO A 90 -5.81 -7.98 -12.22
C PRO A 90 -5.42 -9.29 -11.54
N ALA A 91 -5.95 -9.53 -10.34
CA ALA A 91 -5.79 -10.82 -9.70
C ALA A 91 -6.23 -11.89 -10.71
N PRO A 92 -5.50 -13.01 -10.85
CA PRO A 92 -6.00 -14.11 -11.68
C PRO A 92 -7.39 -14.45 -11.14
N SER A 93 -8.42 -14.27 -11.97
CA SER A 93 -9.78 -14.61 -11.59
C SER A 93 -9.79 -16.07 -11.12
N PRO A 94 -10.46 -16.40 -10.00
CA PRO A 94 -10.59 -17.78 -9.56
C PRO A 94 -11.56 -18.51 -10.50
N VAL A 95 -11.11 -18.85 -11.71
CA VAL A 95 -11.75 -19.88 -12.52
C VAL A 95 -11.43 -21.22 -11.85
N GLY A 96 -12.42 -21.78 -11.17
CA GLY A 96 -12.43 -23.21 -10.84
C GLY A 96 -12.40 -23.60 -9.36
N ALA A 97 -13.03 -22.88 -8.43
CA ALA A 97 -13.44 -23.50 -7.16
C ALA A 97 -14.75 -24.27 -7.38
N ARG A 98 -14.68 -25.47 -8.00
CA ARG A 98 -15.82 -26.39 -8.02
C ARG A 98 -16.13 -26.77 -6.57
N ALA A 99 -17.37 -26.46 -6.16
CA ALA A 99 -17.99 -27.01 -4.96
C ALA A 99 -17.88 -28.55 -4.99
N LYS A 100 -17.20 -29.14 -4.00
CA LYS A 100 -17.53 -30.49 -3.56
C LYS A 100 -18.50 -30.36 -2.40
N ALA A 101 -19.78 -30.47 -2.74
CA ALA A 101 -20.83 -30.80 -1.79
C ALA A 101 -20.57 -32.22 -1.27
N ALA A 102 -20.71 -32.36 0.04
CA ALA A 102 -20.62 -33.61 0.78
C ALA A 102 -21.71 -34.60 0.33
N THR A 103 -21.38 -35.89 0.42
CA THR A 103 -22.31 -37.00 0.55
C THR A 103 -21.74 -37.89 1.63
#